data_AF-A0A3A0DWP7-F1
#
_entry.id   AF-A0A3A0DWP7-F1
#
_cell.length_a   1.000
_cell.length_b   1.000
_cell.length_c   1.000
_cell.angle_alpha   90.00
_cell.angle_beta   90.00
_cell.angle_gamma   90.00
#
_symmetry.space_group_name_H-M   'P 1'
#
loop_
_entity.id
_entity.type
_entity.pdbx_description
1 polymer ?
#
loop_
_entity_poly.entity_id
_entity_poly.type
_entity_poly.pdbx_seq_one_letter_code
_entity_poly.pdbx_strand_id
1 'polypeptide(L)'
;MHLWKRRRTASREARYLAGQLPPASDRPSTLHFTLHKCASVYLRTKLHALAEAIGLAPLDMDGHFFDSAEPQPFAVRPHGYFYGPFRSLDDAFGMRREWPDLTGYKILVVLRDPRDVLTSLYFSTAFSHATPQGHGRDSFLALRDAAQHVDINEYVRREADVFLPRYRAYFRLAARYDRI
;
A
#
# COMPACT_ATOMS: atom_id res chain seq x y z
N MET A 1 22.72 26.99 17.81
CA MET A 1 21.74 26.28 16.96
C MET A 1 21.85 24.78 17.26
N HIS A 2 20.97 24.25 18.10
CA HIS A 2 21.07 22.87 18.60
C HIS A 2 20.65 21.85 17.53
N LEU A 3 21.63 21.07 17.05
CA LEU A 3 21.42 19.86 16.26
C LEU A 3 20.83 18.77 17.16
N TRP A 4 19.50 18.64 17.16
CA TRP A 4 18.84 17.46 17.69
C TRP A 4 19.19 16.26 16.79
N LYS A 5 20.22 15.50 17.17
CA LYS A 5 20.42 14.13 16.68
C LYS A 5 19.22 13.31 17.15
N ARG A 6 18.14 13.28 16.35
CA ARG A 6 17.09 12.26 16.48
C ARG A 6 17.81 10.91 16.41
N ARG A 7 17.97 10.22 17.54
CA ARG A 7 18.20 8.78 17.55
C ARG A 7 17.03 8.19 16.78
N ARG A 8 17.23 7.80 15.51
CA ARG A 8 16.23 7.04 14.76
C ARG A 8 16.10 5.70 15.47
N THR A 9 15.18 5.58 16.41
CA THR A 9 14.65 4.26 16.79
C THR A 9 14.22 3.59 15.48
N ALA A 10 14.71 2.37 15.26
CA ALA A 10 14.33 1.57 14.09
C ALA A 10 12.80 1.52 13.98
N SER A 11 12.26 1.71 12.77
CA SER A 11 10.82 1.60 12.54
C SER A 11 10.31 0.22 12.94
N ARG A 12 8.99 0.07 13.15
CA ARG A 12 8.41 -1.23 13.45
C ARG A 12 8.66 -2.23 12.32
N GLU A 13 8.61 -1.77 11.08
CA GLU A 13 8.91 -2.54 9.88
C GLU A 13 10.37 -3.01 9.89
N ALA A 14 11.32 -2.14 10.21
CA ALA A 14 12.73 -2.53 10.33
C ALA A 14 12.94 -3.60 11.42
N ARG A 15 12.27 -3.46 12.57
CA ARG A 15 12.30 -4.48 13.64
C ARG A 15 11.63 -5.77 13.21
N TYR A 16 10.54 -5.71 12.46
CA TYR A 16 9.84 -6.87 11.93
C TYR A 16 10.72 -7.67 10.96
N LEU A 17 11.33 -6.95 10.02
CA LEU A 17 12.26 -7.50 9.02
C LEU A 17 13.50 -8.14 9.68
N ALA A 18 14.00 -7.55 10.77
CA ALA A 18 15.09 -8.12 11.56
C ALA A 18 14.67 -9.28 12.47
N GLY A 19 13.39 -9.68 12.48
CA GLY A 19 12.86 -10.71 13.39
C GLY A 19 12.73 -10.27 14.85
N GLN A 20 12.88 -8.98 15.14
CA GLN A 20 12.91 -8.37 16.49
C GLN A 20 11.56 -7.78 16.93
N LEU A 21 10.51 -7.96 16.14
CA LEU A 21 9.15 -7.58 16.49
C LEU A 21 8.31 -8.85 16.79
N PRO A 22 8.06 -9.20 18.05
CA PRO A 22 7.16 -10.30 18.39
C PRO A 22 5.71 -9.98 18.01
N PRO A 23 4.83 -10.99 17.91
CA PRO A 23 3.40 -10.75 17.72
C PRO A 23 2.84 -9.98 18.93
N ALA A 24 1.94 -9.04 18.69
CA ALA A 24 1.34 -8.25 19.78
C ALA A 24 0.24 -9.02 20.55
N SER A 25 -0.31 -10.08 19.96
CA SER A 25 -1.29 -10.97 20.56
C SER A 25 -1.45 -12.26 19.75
N ASP A 26 -2.25 -13.20 20.26
CA ASP A 26 -2.65 -14.43 19.55
C ASP A 26 -3.85 -14.23 18.61
N ARG A 27 -4.32 -12.98 18.44
CA ARG A 27 -5.43 -12.69 17.51
C ARG A 27 -4.99 -12.92 16.07
N PRO A 28 -5.88 -13.41 15.19
CA PRO A 28 -5.64 -13.45 13.75
C PRO A 28 -5.10 -12.13 13.20
N SER A 29 -4.02 -12.19 12.43
CA SER A 29 -3.48 -11.03 11.75
C SER A 29 -4.46 -10.51 10.71
N THR A 30 -4.48 -9.20 10.55
CA THR A 30 -5.31 -8.51 9.55
C THR A 30 -4.46 -8.06 8.36
N LEU A 31 -4.93 -8.30 7.15
CA LEU A 31 -4.31 -7.84 5.91
C LEU A 31 -5.22 -6.77 5.28
N HIS A 32 -4.72 -5.54 5.19
CA HIS A 32 -5.42 -4.42 4.56
C HIS A 32 -4.93 -4.23 3.14
N PHE A 33 -5.81 -4.51 2.19
CA PHE A 33 -5.59 -4.35 0.76
C PHE A 33 -6.37 -3.16 0.22
N THR A 34 -5.74 -2.41 -0.68
CA THR A 34 -6.34 -1.24 -1.32
C THR A 34 -5.63 -0.93 -2.64
N LEU A 35 -6.07 0.13 -3.32
CA LEU A 35 -5.40 0.69 -4.49
C LEU A 35 -4.89 2.09 -4.19
N HIS A 36 -3.95 2.56 -5.02
CA HIS A 36 -3.66 3.99 -5.06
C HIS A 36 -4.95 4.78 -5.32
N LYS A 37 -5.07 5.94 -4.66
CA LYS A 37 -6.23 6.85 -4.71
C LYS A 37 -7.52 6.35 -4.05
N CYS A 38 -7.46 5.27 -3.27
CA CYS A 38 -8.54 4.80 -2.40
C CYS A 38 -8.40 5.30 -0.93
N ALA A 39 -7.93 6.54 -0.74
CA ALA A 39 -7.75 7.15 0.60
C ALA A 39 -6.84 6.37 1.56
N SER A 40 -5.88 5.59 1.03
CA SER A 40 -5.02 4.71 1.83
C SER A 40 -4.23 5.43 2.93
N VAL A 41 -3.79 6.67 2.69
CA VAL A 41 -3.05 7.49 3.68
C VAL A 41 -3.94 7.88 4.86
N TYR A 42 -5.17 8.31 4.58
CA TYR A 42 -6.15 8.66 5.60
C TYR A 42 -6.53 7.43 6.44
N LEU A 43 -6.87 6.33 5.76
CA LEU A 43 -7.27 5.10 6.43
C LEU A 43 -6.14 4.46 7.21
N ARG A 44 -4.89 4.51 6.73
CA ARG A 44 -3.73 3.97 7.45
C ARG A 44 -3.68 4.49 8.87
N THR A 45 -3.71 5.80 9.07
CA THR A 45 -3.58 6.40 10.41
C THR A 45 -4.70 5.94 11.35
N LYS A 46 -5.94 5.85 10.86
CA LYS A 46 -7.09 5.44 11.66
C LYS A 46 -7.07 3.94 11.95
N LEU A 47 -6.79 3.11 10.94
CA LEU A 47 -6.74 1.66 11.09
C LEU A 47 -5.55 1.21 11.92
N HIS A 48 -4.40 1.89 11.84
CA HIS A 48 -3.25 1.62 12.70
C HIS A 48 -3.56 1.92 14.16
N ALA A 49 -4.20 3.05 14.45
CA ALA A 49 -4.64 3.37 15.82
C ALA A 49 -5.66 2.35 16.34
N LEU A 50 -6.60 1.90 15.51
CA LEU A 50 -7.55 0.85 15.87
C LEU A 50 -6.85 -0.50 16.10
N ALA A 51 -5.90 -0.88 15.24
CA ALA A 51 -5.12 -2.09 15.36
C ALA A 51 -4.37 -2.13 16.70
N GLU A 52 -3.72 -1.04 17.08
CA GLU A 52 -3.07 -0.91 18.38
C GLU A 52 -4.06 -1.06 19.53
N ALA A 53 -5.21 -0.40 19.45
CA ALA A 53 -6.25 -0.47 20.48
C ALA A 53 -6.82 -1.89 20.69
N ILE A 54 -6.78 -2.74 19.66
CA ILE A 54 -7.22 -4.15 19.76
C ILE A 54 -6.07 -5.14 19.96
N GLY A 55 -4.84 -4.66 20.20
CA GLY A 55 -3.68 -5.49 20.49
C GLY A 55 -3.02 -6.15 19.27
N LEU A 56 -3.08 -5.51 18.10
CA LEU A 56 -2.32 -5.87 16.91
C LEU A 56 -1.16 -4.88 16.70
N ALA A 57 -0.04 -5.36 16.18
CA ALA A 57 1.09 -4.51 15.76
C ALA A 57 0.90 -4.06 14.29
N PRO A 58 0.60 -2.77 14.03
CA PRO A 58 0.48 -2.29 12.66
C PRO A 58 1.84 -2.14 11.95
N LEU A 59 1.86 -2.50 10.67
CA LEU A 59 3.02 -2.50 9.78
C LEU A 59 2.61 -1.95 8.39
N ASP A 60 3.24 -0.86 7.92
CA ASP A 60 3.07 -0.31 6.56
C ASP A 60 4.30 -0.64 5.71
N MET A 61 4.41 -1.90 5.28
CA MET A 61 5.56 -2.37 4.47
C MET A 61 5.69 -1.62 3.15
N ASP A 62 4.56 -1.28 2.50
CA ASP A 62 4.57 -0.49 1.27
C ASP A 62 5.12 0.92 1.50
N GLY A 63 4.69 1.58 2.58
CA GLY A 63 5.25 2.87 2.96
C GLY A 63 6.74 2.78 3.32
N HIS A 64 7.13 1.73 4.05
CA HIS A 64 8.52 1.49 4.42
C HIS A 64 9.43 1.30 3.19
N PHE A 65 8.99 0.51 2.22
CA PHE A 65 9.73 0.27 0.99
C PHE A 65 9.68 1.42 -0.01
N PHE A 66 8.64 2.25 0.04
CA PHE A 66 8.62 3.51 -0.70
C PHE A 66 9.73 4.47 -0.25
N ASP A 67 10.00 4.50 1.06
CA ASP A 67 11.02 5.35 1.66
C ASP A 67 12.43 4.69 1.70
N SER A 68 12.54 3.38 1.45
CA SER A 68 13.82 2.66 1.40
C SER A 68 14.34 2.51 -0.03
N ALA A 69 15.66 2.49 -0.20
CA ALA A 69 16.27 2.36 -1.53
C ALA A 69 16.09 0.95 -2.14
N GLU A 70 15.88 -0.07 -1.30
CA GLU A 70 15.77 -1.46 -1.73
C GLU A 70 14.60 -2.15 -1.00
N PRO A 71 13.60 -2.66 -1.73
CA PRO A 71 12.58 -3.54 -1.15
C PRO A 71 13.21 -4.91 -0.89
N GLN A 72 12.78 -5.57 0.19
CA GLN A 72 13.27 -6.90 0.57
C GLN A 72 12.11 -7.88 0.83
N PRO A 73 12.28 -9.18 0.54
CA PRO A 73 11.29 -10.21 0.85
C PRO A 73 10.90 -10.20 2.33
N PHE A 74 9.60 -10.37 2.58
CA PHE A 74 9.07 -10.60 3.92
C PHE A 74 7.86 -11.54 3.84
N ALA A 75 7.66 -12.34 4.88
CA ALA A 75 6.47 -13.15 5.03
C ALA A 75 5.48 -12.45 5.96
N VAL A 76 4.17 -12.59 5.71
CA VAL A 76 3.15 -12.26 6.70
C VAL A 76 3.03 -13.38 7.73
N ARG A 77 2.82 -13.03 9.00
CA ARG A 77 2.65 -13.97 10.12
C ARG A 77 1.17 -14.04 10.52
N PRO A 78 0.65 -15.21 10.90
CA PRO A 78 -0.79 -15.43 11.05
C PRO A 78 -1.43 -14.76 12.27
N HIS A 79 -0.66 -14.33 13.27
CA HIS A 79 -1.21 -13.76 14.51
C HIS A 79 -0.49 -12.49 14.96
N GLY A 80 -1.23 -11.56 15.56
CA GLY A 80 -0.70 -10.43 16.32
C GLY A 80 -0.28 -9.20 15.51
N TYR A 81 -0.57 -9.16 14.20
CA TYR A 81 -0.18 -8.05 13.33
C TYR A 81 -1.34 -7.47 12.52
N PHE A 82 -1.21 -6.21 12.16
CA PHE A 82 -2.03 -5.55 11.15
C PHE A 82 -1.10 -5.12 10.01
N TYR A 83 -1.22 -5.76 8.85
CA TYR A 83 -0.40 -5.43 7.70
C TYR A 83 -1.15 -4.52 6.74
N GLY A 84 -0.49 -3.47 6.27
CA GLY A 84 -0.95 -2.61 5.19
C GLY A 84 -1.06 -1.14 5.57
N PRO A 85 -1.49 -0.30 4.63
CA PRO A 85 -2.14 -0.68 3.37
C PRO A 85 -1.20 -1.29 2.32
N PHE A 86 -1.58 -2.45 1.76
CA PHE A 86 -1.01 -2.99 0.53
C PHE A 86 -1.72 -2.39 -0.68
N ARG A 87 -0.99 -1.65 -1.52
CA ARG A 87 -1.55 -0.87 -2.65
C ARG A 87 -1.54 -1.64 -3.97
N SER A 88 -1.05 -2.87 -3.95
CA SER A 88 -0.96 -3.80 -5.07
C SER A 88 -0.93 -5.24 -4.55
N LEU A 89 -1.50 -6.17 -5.30
CA LEU A 89 -1.43 -7.61 -5.00
C LEU A 89 -0.17 -8.26 -5.54
N ASP A 90 0.22 -7.89 -6.77
CA ASP A 90 1.18 -8.68 -7.55
C ASP A 90 2.59 -8.11 -7.49
N ASP A 91 2.71 -6.79 -7.35
CA ASP A 91 3.98 -6.08 -7.39
C ASP A 91 3.92 -4.81 -6.55
N ALA A 92 4.84 -4.69 -5.59
CA ALA A 92 5.20 -3.38 -5.07
C ALA A 92 6.69 -3.18 -5.28
N PHE A 93 7.04 -2.11 -5.99
CA PHE A 93 8.43 -1.69 -6.17
C PHE A 93 9.30 -2.72 -6.91
N GLY A 94 8.75 -3.45 -7.88
CA GLY A 94 9.45 -4.47 -8.67
C GLY A 94 9.60 -5.81 -7.95
N MET A 95 8.99 -5.95 -6.78
CA MET A 95 9.03 -7.17 -5.98
C MET A 95 7.70 -7.91 -6.09
N ARG A 96 7.74 -9.07 -6.76
CA ARG A 96 6.61 -9.99 -6.81
C ARG A 96 6.33 -10.52 -5.41
N ARG A 97 5.11 -10.29 -4.90
CA ARG A 97 4.69 -10.81 -3.60
C ARG A 97 4.08 -12.18 -3.78
N GLU A 98 4.64 -13.15 -3.08
CA GLU A 98 4.01 -14.45 -2.90
C GLU A 98 3.16 -14.39 -1.64
N TRP A 99 1.85 -14.52 -1.82
CA TRP A 99 0.91 -14.58 -0.71
C TRP A 99 0.77 -16.04 -0.25
N PRO A 100 0.84 -16.33 1.07
CA PRO A 100 0.50 -17.64 1.57
C PRO A 100 -1.01 -17.91 1.37
N ASP A 101 -1.48 -19.12 1.71
CA ASP A 101 -2.91 -19.27 1.91
C ASP A 101 -3.37 -18.32 3.02
N LEU A 102 -4.31 -17.45 2.69
CA LEU A 102 -4.82 -16.43 3.60
C LEU A 102 -5.94 -16.95 4.51
N THR A 103 -6.22 -18.26 4.48
CA THR A 103 -7.08 -18.91 5.46
C THR A 103 -6.58 -18.63 6.87
N GLY A 104 -7.46 -18.12 7.73
CA GLY A 104 -7.12 -17.77 9.12
C GLY A 104 -6.67 -16.32 9.31
N TYR A 105 -6.41 -15.57 8.25
CA TYR A 105 -6.23 -14.11 8.33
C TYR A 105 -7.58 -13.40 8.32
N LYS A 106 -7.62 -12.17 8.84
CA LYS A 106 -8.71 -11.23 8.59
C LYS A 106 -8.35 -10.39 7.38
N ILE A 107 -9.22 -10.32 6.38
CA ILE A 107 -8.96 -9.58 5.14
C ILE A 107 -9.84 -8.34 5.12
N LEU A 108 -9.21 -7.18 4.98
CA LEU A 108 -9.89 -5.90 4.80
C LEU A 108 -9.53 -5.38 3.41
N VAL A 109 -10.52 -5.32 2.52
CA VAL A 109 -10.35 -4.73 1.18
C VAL A 109 -11.08 -3.39 1.15
N VAL A 110 -10.35 -2.32 0.86
CA VAL A 110 -10.96 -0.98 0.67
C VAL A 110 -10.70 -0.50 -0.75
N LEU A 111 -11.77 -0.46 -1.53
CA LEU A 111 -11.77 0.08 -2.89
C LEU A 111 -12.66 1.32 -2.95
N ARG A 112 -12.46 2.10 -4.02
CA ARG A 112 -13.29 3.23 -4.41
C ARG A 112 -13.83 2.97 -5.82
N ASP A 113 -14.88 3.68 -6.22
CA ASP A 113 -15.34 3.65 -7.61
C ASP A 113 -14.14 3.87 -8.58
N PRO A 114 -13.95 3.00 -9.59
CA PRO A 114 -12.82 3.11 -10.50
C PRO A 114 -12.80 4.43 -11.26
N ARG A 115 -13.95 5.05 -11.56
CA ARG A 115 -14.02 6.34 -12.26
C ARG A 115 -13.41 7.46 -11.41
N ASP A 116 -13.72 7.45 -10.12
CA ASP A 116 -13.14 8.39 -9.15
C ASP A 116 -11.63 8.17 -8.97
N VAL A 117 -11.19 6.91 -8.92
CA VAL A 117 -9.77 6.55 -8.78
C VAL A 117 -8.98 7.06 -9.97
N LEU A 118 -9.46 6.83 -11.19
CA LEU A 118 -8.78 7.24 -12.43
C LEU A 118 -8.78 8.76 -12.59
N THR A 119 -9.89 9.43 -12.24
CA THR A 119 -9.96 10.90 -12.21
C THR A 119 -8.98 11.47 -11.20
N SER A 120 -8.92 10.92 -9.98
CA SER A 120 -7.97 11.33 -8.95
C SER A 120 -6.52 11.04 -9.35
N LEU A 121 -6.27 9.93 -10.07
CA LEU A 121 -4.96 9.59 -10.59
C LEU A 121 -4.50 10.62 -11.62
N TYR A 122 -5.37 11.02 -12.56
CA TYR A 122 -5.08 12.05 -13.55
C TYR A 122 -4.62 13.36 -12.88
N PHE A 123 -5.46 13.96 -12.03
CA PHE A 123 -5.13 15.24 -11.40
C PHE A 123 -3.90 15.14 -10.50
N SER A 124 -3.69 13.97 -9.89
CA SER A 124 -2.49 13.76 -9.08
C SER A 124 -1.23 13.71 -9.95
N THR A 125 -1.22 12.91 -11.00
CA THR A 125 -0.07 12.77 -11.90
C THR A 125 0.27 14.11 -12.56
N ALA A 126 -0.74 14.76 -13.14
CA ALA A 126 -0.58 15.99 -13.90
C ALA A 126 -0.24 17.21 -13.02
N PHE A 127 -0.79 17.33 -11.80
CA PHE A 127 -0.71 18.60 -11.07
C PHE A 127 -0.21 18.53 -9.63
N SER A 128 -0.51 17.47 -8.86
CA SER A 128 -0.38 17.57 -7.39
C SER A 128 0.47 16.51 -6.69
N HIS A 129 0.85 15.41 -7.36
CA HIS A 129 1.70 14.40 -6.74
C HIS A 129 3.10 14.96 -6.48
N ALA A 130 3.72 14.67 -5.33
CA ALA A 130 5.09 15.09 -5.10
C ALA A 130 6.02 14.42 -6.12
N THR A 131 6.98 15.18 -6.66
CA THR A 131 8.03 14.64 -7.52
C THR A 131 8.96 13.76 -6.67
N PRO A 132 9.17 12.48 -7.03
CA PRO A 132 10.13 11.62 -6.34
C PRO A 132 11.54 12.24 -6.31
N GLN A 133 12.27 12.05 -5.22
CA GLN A 133 13.62 12.60 -5.01
C GLN A 133 14.75 11.64 -5.42
N GLY A 134 14.45 10.56 -6.15
CA GLY A 134 15.40 9.49 -6.47
C GLY A 134 15.06 8.74 -7.76
N HIS A 135 15.34 7.43 -7.79
CA HIS A 135 15.03 6.57 -8.94
C HIS A 135 13.56 6.71 -9.36
N GLY A 136 13.34 6.83 -10.68
CA GLY A 136 12.02 7.07 -11.26
C GLY A 136 11.58 8.54 -11.34
N ARG A 137 12.39 9.50 -10.88
CA ARG A 137 12.09 10.94 -11.05
C ARG A 137 11.86 11.31 -12.51
N ASP A 138 12.78 10.94 -13.40
CA ASP A 138 12.69 11.34 -14.82
C ASP A 138 11.52 10.66 -15.51
N SER A 139 11.30 9.36 -15.26
CA SER A 139 10.12 8.63 -15.73
C SER A 139 8.83 9.26 -15.23
N PHE A 140 8.81 9.72 -13.98
CA PHE A 140 7.66 10.40 -13.39
C PHE A 140 7.44 11.78 -14.01
N LEU A 141 8.49 12.55 -14.28
CA LEU A 141 8.39 13.86 -14.95
C LEU A 141 7.88 13.70 -16.38
N ALA A 142 8.37 12.69 -17.12
CA ALA A 142 7.85 12.36 -18.45
C ALA A 142 6.38 11.93 -18.40
N LEU A 143 5.99 11.12 -17.42
CA LEU A 143 4.59 10.72 -17.21
C LEU A 143 3.70 11.93 -16.89
N ARG A 144 4.19 12.86 -16.07
CA ARG A 144 3.48 14.10 -15.74
C ARG A 144 3.28 14.96 -16.98
N ASP A 145 4.35 15.22 -17.72
CA ASP A 145 4.31 16.04 -18.92
C ASP A 145 3.31 15.45 -19.94
N ALA A 146 3.38 14.14 -20.19
CA ALA A 146 2.40 13.45 -21.02
C ALA A 146 0.97 13.58 -20.49
N ALA A 147 0.75 13.49 -19.18
CA ALA A 147 -0.58 13.63 -18.58
C ALA A 147 -1.16 15.05 -18.71
N GLN A 148 -0.32 16.10 -18.75
CA GLN A 148 -0.77 17.48 -18.93
C GLN A 148 -1.19 17.80 -20.37
N HIS A 149 -0.74 17.00 -21.35
CA HIS A 149 -0.98 17.22 -22.78
C HIS A 149 -2.01 16.27 -23.40
N VAL A 150 -2.71 15.47 -22.58
CA VAL A 150 -3.75 14.53 -23.03
C VAL A 150 -5.12 14.90 -22.45
N ASP A 151 -6.19 14.66 -23.22
CA ASP A 151 -7.56 14.81 -22.71
C ASP A 151 -7.81 13.84 -21.54
N ILE A 152 -8.56 14.29 -20.53
CA ILE A 152 -8.84 13.47 -19.35
C ILE A 152 -9.55 12.16 -19.70
N ASN A 153 -10.45 12.16 -20.70
CA ASN A 153 -11.16 10.94 -21.08
C ASN A 153 -10.21 9.93 -21.74
N GLU A 154 -9.26 10.41 -22.54
CA GLU A 154 -8.23 9.57 -23.15
C GLU A 154 -7.30 8.99 -22.08
N TYR A 155 -6.85 9.81 -21.12
CA TYR A 155 -6.07 9.34 -19.97
C TYR A 155 -6.82 8.25 -19.19
N VAL A 156 -8.08 8.52 -18.82
CA VAL A 156 -8.91 7.59 -18.05
C VAL A 156 -9.13 6.28 -18.80
N ARG A 157 -9.41 6.32 -20.11
CA ARG A 157 -9.58 5.10 -20.92
C ARG A 157 -8.31 4.26 -20.95
N ARG A 158 -7.15 4.87 -21.14
CA ARG A 158 -5.86 4.16 -21.12
C ARG A 158 -5.57 3.52 -19.76
N GLU A 159 -5.74 4.27 -18.68
CA GLU A 159 -5.48 3.75 -17.33
C GLU A 159 -6.53 2.72 -16.88
N ALA A 160 -7.75 2.73 -17.45
CA ALA A 160 -8.77 1.74 -17.14
C ALA A 160 -8.33 0.31 -17.49
N ASP A 161 -7.61 0.13 -18.60
CA ASP A 161 -7.07 -1.19 -19.00
C ASP A 161 -6.03 -1.72 -17.99
N VAL A 162 -5.30 -0.81 -17.33
CA VAL A 162 -4.33 -1.15 -16.28
C VAL A 162 -5.02 -1.47 -14.95
N PHE A 163 -6.08 -0.73 -14.60
CA PHE A 163 -6.75 -0.87 -13.31
C PHE A 163 -7.80 -1.99 -13.29
N LEU A 164 -8.45 -2.30 -14.41
CA LEU A 164 -9.49 -3.33 -14.47
C LEU A 164 -9.00 -4.71 -14.00
N PRO A 165 -7.83 -5.22 -14.42
CA PRO A 165 -7.28 -6.46 -13.88
C PRO A 165 -7.04 -6.41 -12.36
N ARG A 166 -6.61 -5.27 -11.82
CA ARG A 166 -6.36 -5.08 -10.39
C ARG A 166 -7.65 -5.12 -9.57
N TYR A 167 -8.69 -4.43 -10.03
CA TYR A 167 -10.03 -4.51 -9.42
C TYR A 167 -10.55 -5.94 -9.45
N ARG A 168 -10.46 -6.62 -10.60
CA ARG A 168 -10.85 -8.04 -10.72
C ARG A 168 -10.08 -8.94 -9.75
N ALA A 169 -8.78 -8.69 -9.54
CA ALA A 169 -7.98 -9.44 -8.59
C ALA A 169 -8.47 -9.25 -7.14
N TYR A 170 -8.80 -8.02 -6.74
CA TYR A 170 -9.37 -7.76 -5.42
C TYR A 170 -10.78 -8.32 -5.24
N PHE A 171 -11.63 -8.30 -6.28
CA PHE A 171 -12.94 -8.97 -6.23
C PHE A 171 -12.79 -10.48 -6.05
N ARG A 172 -11.84 -11.12 -6.75
CA ARG A 172 -11.55 -12.55 -6.55
C ARG A 172 -11.01 -12.84 -5.16
N LEU A 173 -10.13 -11.98 -4.63
CA LEU A 173 -9.61 -12.10 -3.27
C LEU A 173 -10.75 -12.02 -2.25
N ALA A 174 -11.60 -11.00 -2.36
CA ALA A 174 -12.75 -10.83 -1.50
C ALA A 174 -13.66 -12.07 -1.58
N ALA A 175 -14.10 -12.46 -2.78
CA ALA A 175 -14.98 -13.61 -2.98
C ALA A 175 -14.41 -14.94 -2.48
N ARG A 176 -13.08 -15.16 -2.59
CA ARG A 176 -12.43 -16.39 -2.12
C ARG A 176 -12.44 -16.53 -0.59
N TYR A 177 -12.37 -15.41 0.12
CA TYR A 177 -12.22 -15.38 1.57
C TYR A 177 -13.39 -14.70 2.28
N ASP A 178 -14.46 -14.38 1.55
CA ASP A 178 -15.73 -13.94 2.10
C ASP A 178 -16.32 -15.11 2.87
N ARG A 179 -16.20 -15.04 4.19
CA ARG A 179 -16.81 -16.01 5.09
C ARG A 179 -18.18 -15.46 5.46
N ILE A 180 -19.22 -16.05 4.86
CA ILE A 180 -20.58 -16.00 5.40
C ILE A 180 -20.54 -16.52 6.85
#